data_AF-A0A251WZ86-F1
#
_entry.id   AF-A0A251WZ86-F1
#
_cell.length_a   1.000
_cell.length_b   1.000
_cell.length_c   1.000
_cell.angle_alpha   90.00
_cell.angle_beta   90.00
_cell.angle_gamma   90.00
#
_symmetry.space_group_name_H-M   'P 1'
#
loop_
_entity.id
_entity.type
_entity.pdbx_description
1 polymer ?
#
loop_
_entity_poly.entity_id
_entity_poly.type
_entity_poly.pdbx_seq_one_letter_code
_entity_poly.pdbx_strand_id
1 'polypeptide(L)' 'MPVIPRAKIKTLLSSNSDLSKASLATRIMLTRMRLEVSNSPICIDQKVSELESVLNSKPQIAEDLASI' A
#
# COMPACT_ATOMS: atom_id res chain seq x y z
N MET A 1 -2.79 -14.80 8.48
CA MET A 1 -2.67 -13.38 8.13
C MET A 1 -2.54 -13.27 6.62
N PRO A 2 -3.27 -12.39 5.95
CA PRO A 2 -3.18 -12.26 4.50
C PRO A 2 -1.77 -11.74 4.14
N VAL A 3 -0.96 -12.60 3.54
CA VAL A 3 0.37 -12.24 3.05
C VAL A 3 0.17 -11.60 1.68
N ILE A 4 0.16 -10.27 1.63
CA ILE A 4 0.03 -9.52 0.38
C ILE A 4 1.38 -9.57 -0.33
N PRO A 5 1.48 -10.09 -1.57
CA PRO A 5 2.74 -10.18 -2.29
C PRO A 5 3.33 -8.80 -2.55
N ARG A 6 4.66 -8.65 -2.44
CA ARG A 6 5.41 -7.43 -2.83
C ARG A 6 5.04 -6.91 -4.21
N ALA A 7 4.80 -7.82 -5.16
CA ALA A 7 4.35 -7.47 -6.50
C ALA A 7 3.00 -6.74 -6.48
N LYS A 8 2.03 -7.22 -5.70
CA LYS A 8 0.72 -6.57 -5.54
C LYS A 8 0.85 -5.20 -4.88
N ILE A 9 1.74 -5.07 -3.88
CA ILE A 9 2.05 -3.78 -3.22
C ILE A 9 2.66 -2.80 -4.22
N LYS A 10 3.64 -3.24 -5.02
CA LYS A 10 4.29 -2.41 -6.03
C LYS A 10 3.29 -1.95 -7.09
N THR A 11 2.39 -2.82 -7.54
CA THR A 11 1.29 -2.43 -8.43
C THR A 11 0.30 -1.47 -7.75
N LEU A 12 0.02 -1.63 -6.46
CA LEU A 12 -0.87 -0.71 -5.73
C LEU A 12 -0.29 0.69 -5.57
N LEU A 13 1.04 0.79 -5.44
CA LEU A 13 1.77 2.07 -5.33
C LEU A 13 2.04 2.70 -6.70
N SER A 14 2.20 1.90 -7.75
CA SER A 14 2.45 2.38 -9.12
C SER A 14 1.18 2.62 -9.93
N SER A 15 0.08 1.92 -9.61
CA SER A 15 -1.18 2.00 -10.35
C SER A 15 -2.22 2.76 -9.56
N ASN A 16 -3.11 3.45 -10.28
CA ASN A 16 -4.24 4.18 -9.71
C ASN A 16 -5.40 3.22 -9.36
N SER A 17 -5.09 2.17 -8.60
CA SER A 17 -6.09 1.17 -8.18
C SER A 17 -7.12 1.83 -7.29
N ASP A 18 -8.40 1.52 -7.51
CA ASP A 18 -9.51 2.09 -6.77
C ASP A 18 -9.46 1.65 -5.30
N LEU A 19 -9.37 2.61 -4.38
CA LEU A 19 -9.27 2.37 -2.94
C LEU A 19 -10.60 2.66 -2.22
N SER A 20 -11.73 2.71 -2.94
CA SER A 20 -13.03 3.08 -2.37
C SER A 20 -13.55 2.05 -1.36
N LYS A 21 -13.12 0.79 -1.47
CA LYS A 21 -13.42 -0.28 -0.50
C LYS A 21 -12.52 -0.29 0.74
N ALA A 22 -11.41 0.45 0.69
CA ALA A 22 -10.45 0.54 1.78
C ALA A 22 -10.94 1.49 2.89
N SER A 23 -10.43 1.32 4.10
CA SER A 23 -10.61 2.26 5.20
C SER A 23 -9.98 3.61 4.88
N LEU A 24 -10.54 4.68 5.44
CA LEU A 24 -10.04 6.05 5.24
C LEU A 24 -8.55 6.17 5.60
N ALA A 25 -8.13 5.52 6.68
CA ALA A 25 -6.72 5.52 7.10
C ALA A 25 -5.81 4.88 6.03
N THR A 26 -6.23 3.72 5.49
CA THR A 26 -5.51 3.00 4.43
C THR A 26 -5.45 3.83 3.15
N ARG A 27 -6.57 4.48 2.77
CA ARG A 27 -6.61 5.41 1.64
C ARG A 27 -5.62 6.56 1.79
N ILE A 28 -5.64 7.27 2.91
CA ILE A 28 -4.76 8.42 3.15
C ILE A 28 -3.29 7.97 3.09
N MET A 29 -2.98 6.83 3.71
CA MET A 29 -1.63 6.27 3.71
C MET A 29 -1.16 5.90 2.30
N LEU A 30 -1.93 5.10 1.56
CA LEU A 30 -1.60 4.70 0.19
C LEU A 30 -1.48 5.90 -0.74
N THR A 31 -2.38 6.88 -0.65
CA THR A 31 -2.33 8.10 -1.47
C THR A 31 -1.06 8.90 -1.18
N ARG A 32 -0.65 9.04 0.08
CA ARG A 32 0.62 9.69 0.42
C ARG A 32 1.82 8.94 -0.17
N MET A 33 1.85 7.61 -0.04
CA MET A 33 2.93 6.80 -0.60
C MET A 33 2.95 6.84 -2.13
N ARG A 34 1.78 6.86 -2.78
CA ARG A 34 1.65 7.06 -4.24
C ARG A 34 2.21 8.40 -4.68
N LEU A 35 1.92 9.48 -3.95
CA LEU A 35 2.46 10.82 -4.24
C LEU A 35 3.98 10.85 -4.08
N GLU A 36 4.52 10.23 -3.02
CA GLU A 36 5.96 10.13 -2.80
C GLU A 36 6.65 9.32 -3.91
N VAL A 37 6.06 8.20 -4.34
CA VAL A 37 6.56 7.40 -5.47
C VAL A 37 6.44 8.15 -6.79
N SER A 38 5.36 8.90 -7.01
CA SER A 38 5.17 9.70 -8.22
C SER A 38 6.18 10.85 -8.31
N ASN A 39 6.55 11.45 -7.18
CA ASN A 39 7.58 12.49 -7.12
C ASN A 39 9.00 11.89 -7.21
N SER A 40 9.21 10.71 -6.62
CA SER A 40 10.49 10.02 -6.53
C SER A 40 10.33 8.53 -6.83
N PRO A 41 10.36 8.12 -8.11
CA PRO A 41 10.11 6.72 -8.50
C PRO A 41 11.19 5.75 -8.01
N ILE A 42 12.37 6.27 -7.65
CA ILE A 42 13.48 5.50 -7.06
C ILE A 42 13.12 4.96 -5.66
N CYS A 43 12.21 5.63 -4.94
CA CYS A 43 11.82 5.25 -3.58
C CYS A 43 10.81 4.09 -3.53
N ILE A 44 10.39 3.54 -4.67
CA ILE A 44 9.30 2.56 -4.72
C ILE A 44 9.61 1.30 -3.89
N ASP A 45 10.82 0.76 -3.97
CA ASP A 45 11.19 -0.47 -3.25
C ASP A 45 11.34 -0.22 -1.73
N GLN A 46 11.73 0.98 -1.32
CA GLN A 46 11.74 1.41 0.08
C GLN A 46 10.31 1.52 0.61
N LYS A 47 9.40 2.12 -0.16
CA LYS A 47 7.98 2.27 0.22
C LYS A 47 7.23 0.95 0.23
N VAL A 48 7.57 0.01 -0.66
CA VAL A 48 7.06 -1.37 -0.61
C VAL A 48 7.45 -2.04 0.71
N SER A 49 8.71 -1.89 1.14
CA SER A 49 9.20 -2.45 2.40
C SER A 49 8.54 -1.81 3.63
N GLU A 50 8.32 -0.48 3.60
CA GLU A 50 7.57 0.22 4.64
C GLU A 50 6.11 -0.27 4.71
N LEU A 51 5.44 -0.45 3.57
CA LEU A 51 4.07 -0.93 3.55
C LEU A 51 3.99 -2.37 4.09
N GLU A 52 4.91 -3.26 3.72
CA GLU A 52 5.00 -4.61 4.30
C GLU A 52 5.17 -4.58 5.81
N SER A 53 6.06 -3.72 6.32
CA SER A 53 6.23 -3.58 7.77
C SER A 53 4.94 -3.10 8.45
N VAL A 54 4.20 -2.19 7.82
CA VAL A 54 2.94 -1.70 8.37
C VAL A 54 1.84 -2.76 8.31
N LEU A 55 1.80 -3.55 7.24
CA LEU A 55 0.89 -4.70 7.11
C LEU A 55 1.12 -5.74 8.20
N ASN A 56 2.39 -6.00 8.55
CA ASN A 56 2.75 -6.91 9.64
C ASN A 56 2.39 -6.34 11.02
N SER A 57 2.57 -5.03 11.23
CA SER A 57 2.27 -4.37 12.50
C SER A 57 0.78 -4.08 12.71
N LYS A 58 0.00 -3.97 11.62
CA LYS A 58 -1.42 -3.57 11.64
C LYS A 58 -2.25 -4.53 10.77
N PRO A 59 -2.74 -5.64 11.34
CA PRO A 59 -3.50 -6.65 10.60
C PRO A 59 -4.76 -6.09 9.93
N GLN A 60 -5.39 -5.07 10.53
CA GLN A 60 -6.57 -4.40 9.98
C GLN A 60 -6.30 -3.79 8.59
N ILE A 61 -5.10 -3.23 8.38
CA ILE A 61 -4.71 -2.64 7.10
C ILE A 61 -4.49 -3.75 6.07
N ALA A 62 -3.99 -4.92 6.50
CA ALA A 62 -3.81 -6.08 5.64
C ALA A 62 -5.14 -6.71 5.19
N GLU A 63 -6.12 -6.80 6.09
CA GLU A 63 -7.47 -7.25 5.75
C GLU A 63 -8.18 -6.28 4.81
N ASP A 64 -8.00 -4.99 5.06
CA ASP A 64 -8.53 -3.91 4.22
C ASP A 64 -7.93 -3.93 2.81
N LEU A 65 -6.62 -4.12 2.68
CA LEU A 65 -5.93 -4.29 1.40
C LEU A 65 -6.22 -5.64 0.71
N ALA A 66 -6.53 -6.69 1.45
CA ALA A 66 -6.96 -7.96 0.89
C ALA A 66 -8.37 -7.87 0.28
N SER A 67 -9.18 -6.89 0.72
CA SER A 67 -10.55 -6.65 0.27
C SER A 67 -10.64 -5.77 -1.00
N ILE A 68 -9.48 -5.33 -1.52
CA ILE A 68 -9.31 -4.51 -2.75
C ILE A 68 -8.74 -5.39 -3.87
#